data_AF-A0AAJ0C2K9-F1
#
_entry.id   AF-A0AAJ0C2K9-F1
#
_cell.length_a   1.000
_cell.length_b   1.000
_cell.length_c   1.000
_cell.angle_alpha   90.00
_cell.angle_beta   90.00
_cell.angle_gamma   90.00
#
_symmetry.space_group_name_H-M   'P 1'
#
loop_
_entity.id
_entity.type
_entity.pdbx_description
1 polymer ?
#
loop_
_entity_poly.entity_id
_entity_poly.type
_entity_poly.pdbx_seq_one_letter_code
_entity_poly.pdbx_strand_id
1 'polypeptide(L)'
;MAVSLLSSRLLLLAICLARVAAQIASVHEGCIHMPIIHSTNPQYLDKRAVSVELSNRSDIAYYAKLTIGNPGQSVLVQLDTGSFELWVNPDCTNLSPANARFCQTVGFYDTTKSSTAVPLGTSRTLNYGIGSANISYFTDDIALPGS
;
A
#
# COMPACT_ATOMS: atom_id res chain seq x y z
N MET A 1 47.87 -43.37 22.31
CA MET A 1 46.52 -43.05 21.79
C MET A 1 46.53 -41.59 21.35
N ALA A 2 46.42 -41.32 20.05
CA ALA A 2 46.24 -39.97 19.52
C ALA A 2 45.07 -40.01 18.55
N VAL A 3 43.94 -39.43 18.95
CA VAL A 3 42.71 -39.37 18.16
C VAL A 3 42.85 -38.20 17.18
N SER A 4 42.76 -38.51 15.89
CA SER A 4 42.81 -37.55 14.79
C SER A 4 41.57 -36.65 14.80
N LEU A 5 41.76 -35.35 15.03
CA LEU A 5 40.75 -34.29 14.90
C LEU A 5 41.02 -33.46 13.63
N LEU A 6 40.81 -34.04 12.44
CA LEU A 6 40.95 -33.31 11.17
C LEU A 6 39.69 -33.20 10.29
N SER A 7 38.51 -33.64 10.77
CA SER A 7 37.31 -33.69 9.91
C SER A 7 36.24 -32.62 10.15
N SER A 8 36.47 -31.62 11.02
CA SER A 8 35.41 -30.66 11.38
C SER A 8 35.48 -29.30 10.66
N ARG A 9 36.64 -28.89 10.12
CA ARG A 9 36.76 -27.55 9.50
C ARG A 9 36.30 -27.49 8.04
N LEU A 10 36.31 -28.61 7.32
CA LEU A 10 35.87 -28.64 5.91
C LEU A 10 34.33 -28.69 5.78
N LEU A 11 33.64 -29.27 6.76
CA LEU A 11 32.17 -29.37 6.75
C LEU A 11 31.49 -28.03 7.06
N LEU A 12 32.09 -27.18 7.90
CA LEU A 12 31.57 -25.84 8.20
C LEU A 12 31.65 -24.85 7.01
N LEU A 13 32.64 -25.01 6.12
CA LEU A 13 32.79 -24.12 4.97
C LEU A 13 31.74 -24.40 3.88
N ALA A 14 31.35 -25.66 3.69
CA ALA A 14 30.31 -26.05 2.73
C ALA A 14 28.89 -25.57 3.14
N ILE A 15 28.59 -25.54 4.45
CA ILE A 15 27.31 -25.05 4.97
C ILE A 15 27.17 -23.53 4.80
N CYS A 16 28.27 -22.78 4.89
CA CYS A 16 28.26 -21.32 4.64
C CYS A 16 28.01 -20.99 3.16
N LEU A 17 28.57 -21.75 2.22
CA LEU A 17 28.36 -21.50 0.78
C LEU A 17 26.93 -21.83 0.31
N ALA A 18 26.27 -22.81 0.91
CA ALA A 18 24.88 -23.15 0.57
C ALA A 18 23.85 -22.09 1.05
N ARG A 19 24.17 -21.31 2.09
CA ARG A 19 23.27 -20.25 2.59
C ARG A 19 23.32 -18.98 1.74
N VAL A 20 24.38 -18.74 0.98
CA VAL A 20 24.50 -17.53 0.15
C VAL A 20 23.63 -17.61 -1.12
N ALA A 21 23.22 -18.80 -1.55
CA ALA A 21 22.48 -18.98 -2.81
C ALA A 21 20.94 -19.06 -2.67
N ALA A 22 20.39 -19.04 -1.46
CA ALA A 22 18.96 -19.28 -1.22
C ALA A 22 18.26 -18.13 -0.48
N GLN A 23 18.54 -16.89 -0.89
CA GLN A 23 17.66 -15.74 -0.62
C GLN A 23 17.21 -15.14 -1.94
N ILE A 24 16.59 -16.00 -2.77
CA ILE A 24 15.63 -15.51 -3.74
C ILE A 24 14.47 -15.00 -2.89
N ALA A 25 14.37 -13.68 -2.81
CA ALA A 25 13.29 -12.97 -2.16
C ALA A 25 11.96 -13.65 -2.53
N SER A 26 11.26 -14.16 -1.52
CA SER A 26 9.86 -14.48 -1.67
C SER A 26 9.17 -13.16 -2.01
N VAL A 27 8.90 -12.94 -3.29
CA VAL A 27 7.99 -11.90 -3.75
C VAL A 27 6.67 -12.21 -3.06
N HIS A 28 6.37 -11.43 -2.02
CA HIS A 28 5.08 -11.50 -1.36
C HIS A 28 4.04 -11.05 -2.38
N GLU A 29 3.18 -11.97 -2.79
CA GLU A 29 2.03 -11.74 -3.66
C GLU A 29 1.11 -10.74 -2.93
N GLY A 30 1.29 -9.43 -3.20
CA GLY A 30 0.57 -8.37 -2.48
C GLY A 30 1.30 -7.03 -2.35
N CYS A 31 2.58 -6.91 -2.73
CA CYS A 31 3.29 -5.63 -2.69
C CYS A 31 3.57 -5.09 -4.09
N ILE A 32 3.01 -3.93 -4.42
CA ILE A 32 3.40 -3.15 -5.60
C ILE A 32 4.63 -2.33 -5.21
N HIS A 33 5.80 -2.70 -5.74
CA HIS A 33 7.01 -1.88 -5.64
C HIS A 33 7.01 -0.84 -6.76
N MET A 34 6.78 0.42 -6.42
CA MET A 34 6.93 1.55 -7.35
C MET A 34 8.22 2.31 -7.00
N PRO A 35 9.28 2.26 -7.83
CA PRO A 35 10.43 3.13 -7.61
C PRO A 35 10.02 4.58 -7.86
N ILE A 36 10.24 5.46 -6.87
CA ILE A 36 10.07 6.90 -7.07
C ILE A 36 11.28 7.42 -7.83
N ILE A 37 11.17 7.48 -9.15
CA ILE A 37 12.17 8.07 -10.04
C ILE A 37 11.62 9.41 -10.50
N HIS A 38 12.27 10.51 -10.14
CA HIS A 38 12.01 11.81 -10.78
C HIS A 38 12.65 11.79 -12.18
N SER A 39 11.99 11.11 -13.13
CA SER A 39 12.39 11.09 -14.53
C SER A 39 11.61 12.15 -15.28
N THR A 40 12.30 13.18 -15.77
CA THR A 40 11.75 14.14 -16.74
C THR A 40 11.75 13.60 -18.17
N ASN A 41 12.15 12.33 -18.36
CA ASN A 41 12.25 11.70 -19.67
C ASN A 41 11.14 10.65 -19.88
N PRO A 42 10.14 10.94 -20.75
CA PRO A 42 9.01 10.04 -21.02
C PRO A 42 9.41 8.74 -21.74
N GLN A 43 10.64 8.63 -22.23
CA GLN A 43 11.15 7.44 -22.93
C GLN A 43 11.50 6.27 -21.99
N TYR A 44 11.60 6.51 -20.68
CA TYR A 44 12.00 5.50 -19.67
C TYR A 44 10.87 5.02 -18.75
N LEU A 45 9.62 5.42 -19.01
CA LEU A 45 8.47 4.87 -18.31
C LEU A 45 8.12 3.54 -18.97
N ASP A 46 8.49 2.43 -18.32
CA ASP A 46 8.23 1.06 -18.77
C ASP A 46 6.74 0.83 -19.12
N LYS A 47 6.46 -0.22 -19.92
CA LYS A 47 5.11 -0.59 -20.39
C LYS A 47 4.02 -0.78 -19.30
N ARG A 48 4.39 -0.77 -18.01
CA ARG A 48 3.49 -0.88 -16.85
C ARG A 48 3.52 0.34 -15.93
N ALA A 49 4.17 1.42 -16.33
CA ALA A 49 4.19 2.66 -15.57
C ALA A 49 2.80 3.29 -15.58
N VAL A 50 2.16 3.33 -14.41
CA VAL A 50 0.89 4.02 -14.23
C VAL A 50 1.17 5.42 -13.71
N SER A 51 0.76 6.43 -14.48
CA SER A 51 0.85 7.83 -14.07
C SER A 51 -0.37 8.17 -13.22
N VAL A 52 -0.15 8.45 -11.94
CA VAL A 52 -1.20 8.90 -11.03
C VAL A 52 -1.07 10.41 -10.84
N GLU A 53 -2.12 11.15 -11.19
CA GLU A 53 -2.19 12.59 -10.95
C GLU A 53 -2.36 12.86 -9.45
N LEU A 54 -1.50 13.72 -8.89
CA LEU A 54 -1.53 14.09 -7.48
C LEU A 54 -2.04 15.51 -7.32
N SER A 55 -3.13 15.67 -6.56
CA SER A 55 -3.63 16.99 -6.18
C SER A 55 -2.86 17.52 -4.97
N ASN A 56 -2.35 18.76 -5.07
CA ASN A 56 -1.65 19.44 -3.99
C ASN A 56 -2.63 20.22 -3.11
N ARG A 57 -2.62 19.94 -1.80
CA ARG A 57 -3.21 20.80 -0.77
C ARG A 57 -2.06 21.55 -0.08
N SER A 58 -2.26 22.84 0.17
CA SER A 58 -1.27 23.81 0.69
C SER A 58 -0.63 23.49 2.06
N ASP A 59 -0.83 22.28 2.56
CA ASP A 59 -0.41 21.68 3.82
C ASP A 59 0.01 20.19 3.60
N ILE A 60 1.00 19.95 2.74
CA ILE A 60 1.88 18.77 2.71
C ILE A 60 1.18 17.38 2.56
N ALA A 61 0.08 17.30 1.81
CA ALA A 61 -0.56 16.01 1.51
C ALA A 61 -0.72 15.81 0.00
N TYR A 62 -0.26 14.65 -0.49
CA TYR A 62 -0.46 14.21 -1.87
C TYR A 62 -1.58 13.18 -1.92
N TYR A 63 -2.53 13.38 -2.83
CA TYR A 63 -3.68 12.49 -2.99
C TYR A 63 -3.63 11.75 -4.32
N ALA A 64 -3.80 10.44 -4.29
CA ALA A 64 -3.99 9.60 -5.47
C ALA A 64 -5.48 9.38 -5.72
N LYS A 65 -5.90 9.47 -6.97
CA LYS A 65 -7.24 9.02 -7.38
C LYS A 65 -7.22 7.51 -7.57
N LEU A 66 -8.08 6.79 -6.85
CA LEU A 66 -8.34 5.36 -7.02
C LEU A 66 -9.76 5.13 -7.50
N THR A 67 -9.99 3.96 -8.08
CA THR A 67 -11.33 3.43 -8.32
C THR A 67 -11.48 2.13 -7.51
N ILE A 68 -12.52 2.04 -6.67
CA ILE A 68 -12.78 0.88 -5.82
C ILE A 68 -14.12 0.25 -6.19
N GLY A 69 -14.14 -1.07 -6.34
CA GLY A 69 -15.33 -1.87 -6.59
C GLY A 69 -15.70 -2.09 -8.04
N ASN A 70 -16.79 -2.83 -8.25
CA ASN A 70 -17.35 -3.14 -9.56
C ASN A 70 -18.89 -2.97 -9.58
N PRO A 71 -19.44 -1.94 -10.26
CA PRO A 71 -18.73 -0.91 -11.01
C PRO A 71 -17.87 0.00 -10.13
N GLY A 72 -16.80 0.53 -10.72
CA GLY A 72 -15.80 1.32 -10.03
C GLY A 72 -16.28 2.65 -9.46
N GLN A 73 -15.96 2.92 -8.19
CA GLN A 73 -16.28 4.15 -7.47
C GLN A 73 -14.99 4.97 -7.23
N SER A 74 -14.94 6.19 -7.74
CA SER A 74 -13.76 7.05 -7.61
C SER A 74 -13.64 7.65 -6.21
N VAL A 75 -12.45 7.54 -5.62
CA VAL A 75 -12.09 8.16 -4.34
C VAL A 75 -10.69 8.77 -4.42
N LEU A 76 -10.44 9.82 -3.65
CA LEU A 76 -9.12 10.39 -3.43
C LEU A 76 -8.58 9.87 -2.10
N VAL A 77 -7.38 9.29 -2.12
CA VAL A 77 -6.73 8.76 -0.92
C VAL A 77 -5.38 9.41 -0.72
N GLN A 78 -5.02 9.67 0.53
CA GLN A 78 -3.74 10.26 0.86
C GLN A 78 -2.62 9.22 0.72
N LEU A 79 -1.51 9.61 0.10
CA LEU A 79 -0.28 8.83 0.11
C LEU A 79 0.45 9.06 1.44
N ASP A 80 0.40 8.06 2.32
CA ASP A 80 1.04 8.09 3.63
C ASP A 80 2.12 7.01 3.72
N THR A 81 3.39 7.42 3.70
CA THR A 81 4.53 6.50 3.87
C THR A 81 4.74 6.05 5.31
N GLY A 82 3.99 6.61 6.27
CA GLY A 82 4.07 6.31 7.70
C GLY A 82 3.13 5.20 8.16
N SER A 83 2.29 4.66 7.29
CA SER A 83 1.32 3.59 7.59
C SER A 83 1.20 2.57 6.46
N PHE A 84 0.42 1.51 6.68
CA PHE A 84 0.23 0.41 5.71
C PHE A 84 -1.22 0.07 5.42
N GLU A 85 -2.18 0.72 6.09
CA GLU A 85 -3.60 0.52 5.84
C GLU A 85 -4.15 1.52 4.80
N LEU A 86 -4.77 1.00 3.74
CA LEU A 86 -5.69 1.78 2.91
C LEU A 86 -7.04 1.89 3.63
N TRP A 87 -7.51 3.12 3.84
CA TRP A 87 -8.85 3.37 4.39
C TRP A 87 -9.53 4.53 3.64
N VAL A 88 -10.85 4.47 3.58
CA VAL A 88 -11.73 5.43 2.88
C VAL A 88 -12.93 5.78 3.76
N ASN A 89 -13.78 6.69 3.30
CA ASN A 89 -14.98 7.15 4.01
C ASN A 89 -14.69 7.82 5.37
N PRO A 90 -13.87 8.90 5.41
CA PRO A 90 -13.65 9.65 6.64
C PRO A 90 -14.95 10.25 7.20
N ASP A 91 -15.03 10.35 8.54
CA ASP A 91 -16.07 11.13 9.20
C ASP A 91 -15.76 12.64 9.08
N CYS A 92 -16.58 13.34 8.30
CA CYS A 92 -16.42 14.77 8.06
C CYS A 92 -17.22 15.66 9.04
N THR A 93 -17.94 15.09 10.01
CA THR A 93 -18.93 15.83 10.82
C THR A 93 -18.31 16.80 11.83
N ASN A 94 -17.18 16.43 12.41
CA ASN A 94 -16.51 17.19 13.48
C ASN A 94 -15.36 18.06 12.97
N LEU A 95 -15.41 18.49 11.71
CA LEU A 95 -14.36 19.28 11.07
C LEU A 95 -14.73 20.77 10.99
N SER A 96 -13.72 21.64 10.95
CA SER A 96 -13.93 23.05 10.59
C SER A 96 -14.56 23.16 9.19
N PRO A 97 -15.31 24.23 8.87
CA PRO A 97 -16.04 24.32 7.60
C PRO A 97 -15.18 24.10 6.34
N ALA A 98 -13.94 24.59 6.34
CA ALA A 98 -13.02 24.39 5.22
C ALA A 98 -12.57 22.91 5.10
N ASN A 99 -12.25 22.27 6.22
CA ASN A 99 -11.86 20.86 6.26
C ASN A 99 -13.03 19.93 5.94
N ALA A 100 -14.25 20.25 6.41
CA ALA A 100 -15.46 19.50 6.10
C ALA A 100 -15.75 19.49 4.59
N ARG A 101 -15.65 20.65 3.93
CA ARG A 101 -15.81 20.75 2.47
C ARG A 101 -14.81 19.88 1.73
N PHE A 102 -13.52 19.98 2.07
CA PHE A 102 -12.51 19.13 1.46
C PHE A 102 -12.76 17.64 1.71
N CYS A 103 -13.05 17.27 2.95
CA CYS A 103 -13.38 15.90 3.34
C CYS A 103 -14.53 15.32 2.50
N GLN A 104 -15.55 16.11 2.19
CA GLN A 104 -16.64 15.68 1.31
C GLN A 104 -16.22 15.54 -0.16
N THR A 105 -15.19 16.25 -0.61
CA THR A 105 -14.69 16.15 -2.00
C THR A 105 -13.83 14.92 -2.27
N VAL A 106 -13.34 14.22 -1.23
CA VAL A 106 -12.49 13.02 -1.41
C VAL A 106 -13.26 11.81 -1.94
N GLY A 107 -14.59 11.91 -2.04
CA GLY A 107 -15.46 10.83 -2.49
C GLY A 107 -15.88 9.90 -1.36
N PHE A 108 -16.75 8.96 -1.71
CA PHE A 108 -17.31 7.98 -0.80
C PHE A 108 -17.45 6.64 -1.55
N TYR A 109 -16.94 5.57 -0.94
CA TYR A 109 -17.06 4.21 -1.43
C TYR A 109 -18.21 3.49 -0.72
N ASP A 110 -19.26 3.20 -1.46
CA ASP A 110 -20.44 2.48 -1.02
C ASP A 110 -20.29 0.99 -1.33
N THR A 111 -19.99 0.19 -0.31
CA THR A 111 -19.80 -1.27 -0.44
C THR A 111 -21.03 -1.97 -1.02
N THR A 112 -22.24 -1.43 -0.82
CA THR A 112 -23.49 -2.03 -1.32
C THR A 112 -23.67 -1.89 -2.83
N LYS A 113 -22.89 -0.99 -3.45
CA LYS A 113 -22.91 -0.73 -4.91
C LYS A 113 -21.80 -1.46 -5.65
N SER A 114 -20.95 -2.21 -4.95
CA SER A 114 -19.92 -3.03 -5.56
C SER A 114 -20.32 -4.51 -5.51
N SER A 115 -20.31 -5.16 -6.67
CA SER A 115 -20.57 -6.60 -6.81
C SER A 115 -19.40 -7.47 -6.33
N THR A 116 -18.23 -6.88 -6.13
CA THR A 116 -16.98 -7.56 -5.74
C THR A 116 -16.59 -7.28 -4.28
N ALA A 117 -17.36 -6.45 -3.57
CA ALA A 117 -17.14 -6.17 -2.15
C ALA A 117 -17.45 -7.40 -1.28
N VAL A 118 -16.48 -7.82 -0.48
CA VAL A 118 -16.65 -8.90 0.51
C VAL A 118 -16.22 -8.40 1.89
N PRO A 119 -17.12 -8.40 2.89
CA PRO A 119 -16.77 -8.05 4.26
C PRO A 119 -15.87 -9.13 4.88
N LEU A 120 -14.80 -8.73 5.55
CA LEU A 120 -13.88 -9.65 6.25
C LEU A 120 -14.27 -9.90 7.71
N GLY A 121 -15.35 -9.27 8.20
CA GLY A 121 -15.86 -9.47 9.57
C GLY A 121 -14.89 -9.04 10.69
N THR A 122 -13.84 -8.28 10.34
CA THR A 122 -12.80 -7.83 11.27
C THR A 122 -12.75 -6.30 11.27
N SER A 123 -12.51 -5.71 12.43
CA SER A 123 -12.39 -4.26 12.62
C SER A 123 -11.15 -3.92 13.44
N ARG A 124 -10.63 -2.70 13.29
CA ARG A 124 -9.44 -2.22 14.00
C ARG A 124 -9.51 -0.73 14.26
N THR A 125 -8.90 -0.30 15.36
CA THR A 125 -8.57 1.10 15.59
C THR A 125 -7.14 1.36 15.13
N LEU A 126 -6.99 2.21 14.12
CA LEU A 126 -5.70 2.71 13.65
C LEU A 126 -5.31 3.91 14.49
N ASN A 127 -4.14 3.89 15.13
CA ASN A 127 -3.66 4.97 15.96
C ASN A 127 -2.51 5.70 15.25
N TYR A 128 -2.75 6.96 14.93
CA TYR A 128 -1.78 7.89 14.36
C TYR A 128 -1.31 8.87 15.44
N GLY A 129 -0.17 9.54 15.21
CA GLY A 129 0.36 10.51 16.19
C GLY A 129 -0.59 11.68 16.50
N ILE A 130 -1.54 11.96 15.60
CA ILE A 130 -2.47 13.09 15.69
C ILE A 130 -3.93 12.68 15.92
N GLY A 131 -4.24 11.39 16.03
CA GLY A 131 -5.61 10.91 16.14
C GLY A 131 -5.76 9.43 15.81
N SER A 132 -6.99 8.98 15.64
CA SER A 132 -7.28 7.58 15.32
C SER A 132 -8.41 7.43 14.31
N ALA A 133 -8.48 6.26 13.68
CA ALA A 133 -9.56 5.88 12.78
C ALA A 133 -10.08 4.49 13.18
N ASN A 134 -11.39 4.35 13.32
CA ASN A 134 -12.04 3.07 13.49
C ASN A 134 -12.46 2.54 12.12
N ILE A 135 -11.96 1.36 11.75
CA ILE A 135 -12.20 0.77 10.43
C ILE A 135 -12.78 -0.64 10.53
N SER A 136 -13.49 -1.03 9.49
CA SER A 136 -13.89 -2.41 9.21
C SER A 136 -13.26 -2.86 7.89
N TYR A 137 -12.74 -4.07 7.85
CA TYR A 137 -12.02 -4.58 6.69
C TYR A 137 -12.95 -5.19 5.64
N PHE A 138 -12.66 -4.87 4.38
CA PHE A 138 -13.30 -5.42 3.19
C PHE A 138 -12.22 -5.82 2.18
N THR A 139 -12.51 -6.81 1.34
CA THR A 139 -11.80 -7.02 0.07
C THR A 139 -12.67 -6.52 -1.05
N ASP A 140 -12.08 -5.79 -2.00
CA ASP A 140 -12.73 -5.37 -3.23
C ASP A 140 -11.68 -5.10 -4.31
N ASP A 141 -12.14 -4.94 -5.55
CA ASP A 141 -11.30 -4.57 -6.69
C ASP A 141 -10.81 -3.13 -6.55
N ILE A 142 -9.52 -2.91 -6.80
CA ILE A 142 -8.90 -1.58 -6.78
C ILE A 142 -8.18 -1.36 -8.10
N ALA A 143 -8.48 -0.24 -8.76
CA ALA A 143 -7.83 0.15 -10.01
C ALA A 143 -7.21 1.54 -9.88
N LEU A 144 -6.08 1.72 -10.56
CA LEU A 144 -5.45 3.01 -10.76
C LEU A 144 -5.98 3.64 -12.06
N PRO A 145 -5.92 4.97 -12.22
CA PRO A 145 -6.27 5.60 -13.47
C PRO A 145 -5.40 5.05 -14.61
N GLY A 146 -6.05 4.46 -15.63
CA GLY A 146 -5.37 3.91 -16.80
C GLY A 146 -4.84 2.46 -16.66
N SER A 147 -5.20 1.74 -15.59
CA SER A 147 -4.95 0.30 -15.45
C SER A 147 -6.08 -0.58 -15.96
#